data_AF-A0A2M7IXV2-F1
#
_entry.id   AF-A0A2M7IXV2-F1
#
_cell.length_a   1.000
_cell.length_b   1.000
_cell.length_c   1.000
_cell.angle_alpha   90.00
_cell.angle_beta   90.00
_cell.angle_gamma   90.00
#
_symmetry.space_group_name_H-M   'P 1'
#
loop_
_entity.id
_entity.type
_entity.pdbx_description
1 polymer ?
#
loop_
_entity_poly.entity_id
_entity_poly.type
_entity_poly.pdbx_seq_one_letter_code
_entity_poly.pdbx_strand_id
1 'polypeptide(L)' 'MYLELLPAAIKKTFELLGNSGLVSNFYLAGGTGLALYLGHRYSYDLDFFSLKDFDESAIIQRFSLFNINRDGCKTIS' A
#
# COMPACT_ATOMS: atom_id res chain seq x y z
N MET A 1 -1.41 11.87 -11.04
CA MET A 1 -0.77 11.01 -10.03
C MET A 1 0.23 10.12 -10.76
N TYR A 2 1.51 10.19 -10.39
CA TYR A 2 2.63 9.54 -11.10
C TYR A 2 2.82 8.09 -10.65
N LEU A 3 1.85 7.22 -10.99
CA LEU A 3 1.87 5.81 -10.60
C LEU A 3 3.02 5.01 -11.24
N GLU A 4 3.63 5.50 -12.32
CA GLU A 4 4.86 4.91 -12.87
C GLU A 4 6.07 4.95 -11.93
N LEU A 5 6.03 5.78 -10.87
CA LEU A 5 7.09 5.86 -9.86
C LEU A 5 6.95 4.81 -8.75
N LEU A 6 5.93 3.95 -8.81
CA LEU A 6 5.88 2.75 -8.01
C LEU A 6 6.57 1.61 -8.75
N PRO A 7 7.53 0.92 -8.14
CA PRO A 7 8.04 -0.34 -8.65
C PRO A 7 6.89 -1.31 -8.95
N ALA A 8 7.03 -2.14 -9.99
CA ALA A 8 5.95 -3.02 -10.45
C ALA A 8 5.37 -3.91 -9.33
N ALA A 9 6.21 -4.40 -8.42
CA ALA A 9 5.78 -5.18 -7.25
C ALA A 9 4.91 -4.36 -6.30
N ILE A 10 5.29 -3.11 -6.00
CA ILE A 10 4.54 -2.21 -5.12
C ILE A 10 3.24 -1.78 -5.76
N LYS A 11 3.24 -1.51 -7.07
CA LYS A 11 2.02 -1.20 -7.83
C LYS A 11 1.00 -2.34 -7.76
N LYS A 12 1.44 -3.59 -7.92
CA LYS A 12 0.56 -4.77 -7.77
C LYS A 12 -0.04 -4.85 -6.36
N THR A 13 0.77 -4.64 -5.33
CA THR A 13 0.28 -4.60 -3.94
C THR A 13 -0.72 -3.45 -3.72
N PHE A 14 -0.43 -2.27 -4.26
CA PHE A 14 -1.32 -1.11 -4.18
C PHE A 14 -2.69 -1.38 -4.82
N GLU A 15 -2.71 -1.99 -6.01
CA GLU A 15 -3.94 -2.38 -6.71
C GLU A 15 -4.71 -3.47 -5.93
N LEU A 16 -4.02 -4.46 -5.38
CA LEU A 16 -4.64 -5.50 -4.55
C LEU A 16 -5.28 -4.91 -3.28
N LEU A 17 -4.58 -4.00 -2.61
CA LEU A 17 -5.11 -3.32 -1.42
C LEU A 17 -6.33 -2.46 -1.77
N GLY A 18 -6.28 -1.70 -2.86
CA GLY A 18 -7.43 -0.92 -3.35
C GLY A 18 -8.65 -1.79 -3.65
N ASN A 19 -8.46 -2.92 -4.33
CA ASN A 19 -9.56 -3.82 -4.71
C ASN A 19 -10.11 -4.65 -3.54
N SER A 20 -9.34 -4.85 -2.48
CA SER A 20 -9.77 -5.61 -1.29
C SER A 20 -10.76 -4.86 -0.39
N GLY A 21 -10.89 -3.54 -0.57
CA GLY A 21 -11.64 -2.66 0.34
C GLY A 21 -11.03 -2.55 1.75
N LEU A 22 -9.86 -3.18 1.99
CA LEU A 22 -9.21 -3.21 3.31
C LEU A 22 -8.77 -1.81 3.74
N VAL A 23 -8.31 -1.01 2.78
CA VAL A 23 -7.86 0.38 2.99
C VAL A 23 -8.89 1.43 2.55
N SER A 24 -10.18 1.08 2.44
CA SER A 24 -11.23 1.98 1.91
C SER A 24 -11.45 3.27 2.71
N ASN A 25 -11.17 3.26 4.02
CA ASN A 25 -11.21 4.45 4.88
C ASN A 25 -9.84 5.12 5.06
N PHE A 26 -8.82 4.64 4.37
CA PHE A 26 -7.46 5.14 4.47
C PHE A 26 -7.07 5.89 3.20
N TYR A 27 -6.18 6.86 3.36
CA TYR A 27 -5.53 7.56 2.26
C TYR A 27 -4.03 7.36 2.34
N LEU A 28 -3.38 7.36 1.18
CA LEU A 28 -1.93 7.26 1.09
C LEU A 28 -1.32 8.63 1.39
N ALA A 29 -0.40 8.69 2.35
CA ALA A 29 0.28 9.93 2.69
C ALA A 29 1.80 9.71 2.86
N GLY A 30 2.47 10.63 3.54
CA GLY A 30 3.91 10.54 3.77
C GLY A 30 4.74 10.71 2.50
N GLY A 31 5.95 10.14 2.53
CA GLY A 31 6.92 10.25 1.43
C GLY A 31 6.41 9.64 0.12
N THR A 32 5.52 8.65 0.19
CA THR A 32 4.92 8.00 -0.97
C THR A 32 3.81 8.82 -1.57
N GLY A 33 2.90 9.38 -0.75
CA GLY A 33 1.87 10.29 -1.25
C GLY A 33 2.48 11.52 -1.94
N LEU A 34 3.53 12.10 -1.35
CA LEU A 34 4.24 13.24 -1.94
C LEU A 34 4.98 12.86 -3.23
N ALA A 35 5.62 11.69 -3.28
CA ALA A 35 6.29 11.19 -4.48
C ALA A 35 5.29 10.98 -5.64
N LEU A 36 4.12 10.41 -5.37
CA LEU A 36 3.07 10.21 -6.38
C LEU A 36 2.40 11.52 -6.82
N TYR A 37 2.38 12.53 -5.95
CA TYR A 37 1.80 13.83 -6.25
C TYR A 37 2.75 14.71 -7.06
N LEU A 38 4.03 14.79 -6.65
CA LEU A 38 5.04 15.65 -7.27
C LEU A 38 5.87 14.98 -8.37
N GLY A 39 5.85 13.66 -8.45
CA GLY A 39 6.64 12.93 -9.44
C GLY A 39 8.15 12.90 -9.14
N HIS A 40 8.56 13.20 -7.90
CA HIS A 40 9.94 13.60 -7.61
C HIS A 40 10.91 12.43 -7.36
N ARG A 41 10.43 11.24 -7.00
CA ARG A 41 11.27 10.04 -6.76
C ARG A 41 10.49 8.75 -6.80
N TYR A 42 11.18 7.63 -6.95
CA TYR A 42 10.61 6.30 -6.67
C TYR A 42 10.32 6.15 -5.17
N SER A 43 9.19 5.51 -4.85
CA SER A 43 8.85 5.14 -3.47
C SER A 43 8.56 3.65 -3.38
N TYR A 44 9.10 3.02 -2.35
CA TYR A 44 9.03 1.58 -2.12
C TYR A 44 8.07 1.21 -0.99
N ASP A 45 7.74 2.16 -0.12
CA ASP A 45 6.87 1.96 1.03
C ASP A 45 5.45 2.49 0.74
N LEU A 46 4.42 1.95 1.42
CA LEU A 46 3.05 2.44 1.34
C LEU A 46 2.56 2.82 2.74
N ASP A 47 2.50 4.12 3.03
CA ASP A 47 2.00 4.64 4.30
C ASP A 47 0.53 5.04 4.18
N PHE A 48 -0.34 4.33 4.90
CA PHE A 48 -1.78 4.58 4.93
C PHE A 48 -2.18 5.25 6.25
N PHE A 49 -3.00 6.30 6.13
CA PHE A 49 -3.53 7.06 7.25
C PHE A 49 -5.05 7.13 7.15
N SER A 50 -5.75 7.23 8.28
CA SER A 50 -7.20 7.38 8.31
C SER A 50 -7.55 8.69 9.01
N LEU A 51 -8.58 9.37 8.51
CA LEU A 51 -9.21 10.51 9.22
C LEU A 51 -10.27 10.07 10.23
N LYS A 52 -10.66 8.79 10.18
CA LYS A 52 -11.62 8.17 11.09
C LYS A 52 -10.88 7.25 12.05
N ASP A 53 -11.39 7.14 13.27
CA ASP A 53 -10.96 6.09 14.17
C ASP A 53 -11.21 4.71 13.55
N PHE A 54 -10.30 3.79 13.81
CA PHE A 54 -10.37 2.41 13.35
C PHE A 54 -9.90 1.50 14.46
N ASP A 55 -10.40 0.26 14.45
CA ASP A 55 -9.93 -0.78 15.35
C ASP A 55 -8.68 -1.42 14.76
N GLU A 56 -7.53 -1.11 15.37
CA GLU A 56 -6.23 -1.65 14.97
C GLU A 56 -6.22 -3.18 14.99
N SER A 57 -6.85 -3.82 15.98
CA SER A 57 -6.89 -5.27 16.09
C SER A 57 -7.70 -5.91 14.96
N ALA A 58 -8.82 -5.29 14.59
CA ALA A 58 -9.63 -5.74 13.46
C ALA A 58 -8.89 -5.58 12.13
N ILE A 59 -8.14 -4.48 11.95
CA ILE A 59 -7.31 -4.25 10.76
C ILE A 59 -6.21 -5.30 10.68
N ILE A 60 -5.46 -5.53 11.76
CA ILE A 60 -4.40 -6.55 11.83
C ILE A 60 -4.96 -7.94 11.50
N GLN A 61 -6.12 -8.29 12.06
CA GLN A 61 -6.78 -9.57 11.76
C GLN A 61 -7.14 -9.68 10.28
N ARG A 62 -7.71 -8.63 9.67
CA ARG A 62 -8.03 -8.63 8.24
C ARG A 62 -6.78 -8.75 7.36
N PHE A 63 -5.68 -8.08 7.72
CA PHE A 63 -4.40 -8.23 7.03
C PHE A 63 -3.83 -9.64 7.16
N SER A 64 -3.96 -10.29 8.32
CA SER A 64 -3.49 -11.66 8.51
C SER A 64 -4.26 -12.68 7.65
N LEU A 65 -5.55 -12.42 7.41
CA LEU A 65 -6.40 -13.21 6.52
C LEU A 65 -6.22 -12.83 5.04
N PHE A 66 -5.62 -11.67 4.78
CA PHE A 66 -5.37 -11.19 3.42
C PHE A 66 -4.19 -11.95 2.82
N ASN A 67 -4.50 -13.04 2.11
CA ASN A 67 -3.52 -13.92 1.52
C ASN A 67 -2.82 -13.23 0.33
N ILE A 68 -1.74 -12.49 0.61
CA ILE A 68 -0.89 -11.94 -0.45
C ILE A 68 -0.14 -13.11 -1.07
N ASN A 69 -0.58 -13.56 -2.25
CA ASN A 69 0.23 -14.45 -3.09
C ASN A 69 1.58 -13.78 -3.31
N ARG A 70 2.63 -14.30 -2.66
CA ARG A 70 4.02 -13.84 -2.78
C ARG A 70 4.62 -14.28 -4.11
N ASP A 71 3.90 -14.07 -5.21
CA ASP A 71 4.42 -14.30 -6.54
C ASP A 71 5.32 -13.12 -6.90
N GLY A 72 6.61 -13.24 -6.52
CA GLY A 72 7.65 -12.31 -6.97
C GLY A 72 8.70 -11.92 -5.94
N CYS A 73 8.53 -12.21 -4.65
CA CYS A 73 9.59 -11.96 -3.67
C CYS A 73 10.57 -13.14 -3.66
N LYS A 74 11.55 -13.13 -4.56
CA LYS A 74 12.76 -13.91 -4.35
C LYS A 74 13.50 -13.25 -3.20
N THR A 75 13.38 -13.82 -2.01
CA THR A 75 14.31 -13.52 -0.91
C THR A 75 15.70 -13.93 -1.39
N ILE A 76 16.53 -12.96 -1.74
CA ILE A 76 17.98 -13.16 -1.80
C ILE A 76 18.42 -13.25 -0.34
N SER A 77 18.68 -14.48 0.10
CA SER A 77 19.49 -14.76 1.28
C SER A 77 20.83 -15.30 0.84
#